data_AF-A0A651F4A7-F1
#
_entry.id   AF-A0A651F4A7-F1
#
_cell.length_a   1.000
_cell.length_b   1.000
_cell.length_c   1.000
_cell.angle_alpha   90.00
_cell.angle_beta   90.00
_cell.angle_gamma   90.00
#
_symmetry.space_group_name_H-M   'P 1'
#
loop_
_entity.id
_entity.type
_entity.pdbx_description
1 polymer ?
#
loop_
_entity_poly.entity_id
_entity_poly.type
_entity_poly.pdbx_seq_one_letter_code
_entity_poly.pdbx_strand_id
1 'polypeptide(L)'
;MREFDWNLEQQIQKHAGKQTDRFSETLSLFVSLHSRDEADEEEAEFLLRQLRELPARDLTRRSGVLLVAAAEKGLIPCLAYLLKQGKDWPQQTVEEAAVEAAKYEQSDAVLFLLKNTDGWDGKLFQKLLSVAEKDHNTDLYDELEYFKKEHLGKNWHINSDYQITRKEEDDDYYEYIKTVFNFAACYVRTIIRDTDLETQHVSERDFRDFQSDGEITIAYDKLKKFSSNPPEYRGKDTGQNIRRIHKRETGRGL
;
A
#
# COMPACT_ATOMS: atom_id res chain seq x y z
N MET A 1 -21.60 -19.00 -5.71
CA MET A 1 -21.24 -20.19 -4.91
C MET A 1 -19.75 -20.07 -4.63
N ARG A 2 -19.39 -19.35 -3.54
CA ARG A 2 -17.97 -19.10 -3.21
C ARG A 2 -17.41 -20.43 -2.69
N GLU A 3 -16.34 -20.94 -3.32
CA GLU A 3 -15.60 -22.07 -2.78
C GLU A 3 -15.10 -21.67 -1.40
N PHE A 4 -15.75 -22.23 -0.37
CA PHE A 4 -15.41 -22.04 1.03
C PHE A 4 -13.94 -22.43 1.20
N ASP A 5 -13.12 -21.52 1.73
CA ASP A 5 -11.68 -21.71 1.87
C ASP A 5 -11.42 -22.82 2.92
N TRP A 6 -11.39 -24.06 2.42
CA TRP A 6 -11.25 -25.32 3.15
C TRP A 6 -10.05 -25.36 4.11
N ASN A 7 -9.14 -24.39 3.99
CA ASN A 7 -7.87 -24.34 4.70
C ASN A 7 -8.03 -23.96 6.18
N LEU A 8 -8.92 -23.01 6.51
CA LEU A 8 -9.09 -22.55 7.90
C LEU A 8 -9.80 -23.61 8.76
N GLU A 9 -10.89 -24.19 8.24
CA GLU A 9 -11.59 -25.28 8.94
C GLU A 9 -10.72 -26.52 9.13
N GLN A 10 -9.90 -26.90 8.13
CA GLN A 10 -8.94 -27.99 8.30
C GLN A 10 -7.89 -27.68 9.37
N GLN A 11 -7.38 -26.45 9.42
CA GLN A 11 -6.45 -26.04 10.47
C GLN A 11 -7.10 -26.13 11.86
N ILE A 12 -8.38 -25.75 11.99
CA ILE A 12 -9.11 -25.87 13.24
C ILE A 12 -9.33 -27.35 13.61
N GLN A 13 -9.82 -28.18 12.68
CA GLN A 13 -10.08 -29.60 12.92
C GLN A 13 -8.82 -30.41 13.27
N LYS A 14 -7.67 -30.09 12.66
CA LYS A 14 -6.38 -30.72 12.97
C LYS A 14 -5.96 -30.50 14.43
N HIS A 15 -6.47 -29.45 15.08
CA HIS A 15 -6.07 -29.05 16.42
C HIS A 15 -7.13 -29.30 17.51
N ALA A 16 -8.36 -29.70 17.16
CA ALA A 16 -9.47 -29.86 18.10
C ALA A 16 -9.36 -31.08 19.06
N GLY A 17 -8.40 -32.00 18.85
CA GLY A 17 -8.29 -33.25 19.61
C GLY A 17 -7.55 -33.21 20.96
N LYS A 18 -7.06 -32.05 21.41
CA LYS A 18 -6.38 -31.89 22.71
C LYS A 18 -6.98 -30.68 23.41
N GLN A 19 -7.32 -30.83 24.70
CA GLN A 19 -7.75 -29.80 25.66
C GLN A 19 -7.86 -28.39 25.02
N THR A 20 -9.08 -27.95 24.72
CA THR A 20 -9.31 -26.67 24.03
C THR A 20 -8.61 -25.56 24.79
N ASP A 21 -7.54 -25.03 24.20
CA ASP A 21 -6.91 -23.84 24.74
C ASP A 21 -7.82 -22.64 24.41
N ARG A 22 -7.78 -21.60 25.26
CA ARG A 22 -8.60 -20.40 25.07
C ARG A 22 -8.45 -19.78 23.68
N PHE A 23 -7.28 -19.95 23.06
CA PHE A 23 -7.02 -19.54 21.70
C PHE A 23 -7.94 -20.25 20.70
N SER A 24 -8.02 -21.58 20.75
CA SER A 24 -8.92 -22.37 19.90
C SER A 24 -10.38 -22.03 20.13
N GLU A 25 -10.79 -21.73 21.36
CA GLU A 25 -12.15 -21.26 21.67
C GLU A 25 -12.42 -19.89 21.02
N THR A 26 -11.49 -18.95 21.18
CA THR A 26 -11.58 -17.61 20.57
C THR A 26 -11.65 -17.70 19.05
N LEU A 27 -10.80 -18.51 18.43
CA LEU A 27 -10.81 -18.70 16.97
C LEU A 27 -12.14 -19.33 16.49
N SER A 28 -12.66 -20.32 17.22
CA SER A 28 -13.98 -20.90 16.92
C SER A 28 -15.09 -19.84 16.99
N LEU A 29 -14.99 -18.87 17.91
CA LEU A 29 -15.95 -17.76 17.97
C LEU A 29 -15.90 -16.89 16.70
N PHE A 30 -14.71 -16.52 16.23
CA PHE A 30 -14.53 -15.80 14.95
C PHE A 30 -15.15 -16.56 13.77
N VAL A 31 -14.97 -17.88 13.70
CA VAL A 31 -15.55 -18.70 12.63
C VAL A 31 -17.06 -18.84 12.78
N SER A 32 -17.56 -18.92 14.01
CA SER A 32 -19.00 -19.06 14.28
C SER A 32 -19.80 -17.81 13.97
N LEU A 33 -19.14 -16.63 13.95
CA LEU A 33 -19.71 -15.40 13.39
C LEU A 33 -19.97 -15.63 11.90
N HIS A 34 -21.19 -16.07 11.64
CA HIS A 34 -21.69 -16.26 10.30
C HIS A 34 -21.58 -14.95 9.54
N SER A 35 -21.44 -15.08 8.22
CA SER A 35 -21.50 -14.02 7.21
C SER A 35 -22.88 -13.35 7.15
N ARG A 36 -23.46 -12.98 8.30
CA ARG A 36 -24.44 -11.89 8.33
C ARG A 36 -23.68 -10.64 7.92
N ASP A 37 -24.35 -9.80 7.13
CA ASP A 37 -23.71 -8.77 6.33
C ASP A 37 -22.74 -7.89 7.11
N GLU A 38 -22.93 -7.71 8.42
CA GLU A 38 -21.94 -7.11 9.34
C GLU A 38 -22.09 -7.74 10.73
N ALA A 39 -20.98 -7.95 11.45
CA ALA A 39 -21.03 -8.31 12.87
C ALA A 39 -21.52 -7.09 13.67
N ASP A 40 -22.44 -7.29 14.61
CA ASP A 40 -22.93 -6.17 15.40
C ASP A 40 -21.90 -5.69 16.44
N GLU A 41 -22.13 -4.50 16.99
CA GLU A 41 -21.21 -3.89 17.96
C GLU A 41 -21.06 -4.75 19.24
N GLU A 42 -22.10 -5.46 19.64
CA GLU A 42 -22.08 -6.33 20.83
C GLU A 42 -21.19 -7.56 20.60
N GLU A 43 -21.28 -8.18 19.42
CA GLU A 43 -20.44 -9.29 18.97
C GLU A 43 -18.98 -8.87 18.88
N ALA A 44 -18.71 -7.70 18.30
CA ALA A 44 -17.36 -7.14 18.19
C ALA A 44 -16.73 -6.88 19.57
N GLU A 45 -17.46 -6.28 20.51
CA GLU A 45 -16.94 -6.02 21.86
C GLU A 45 -16.79 -7.32 22.67
N PHE A 46 -17.69 -8.30 22.47
CA PHE A 46 -17.56 -9.62 23.07
C PHE A 46 -16.27 -10.31 22.62
N LEU A 47 -16.00 -10.36 21.31
CA LEU A 47 -14.75 -10.92 20.79
C LEU A 47 -13.52 -10.15 21.27
N LEU A 48 -13.59 -8.82 21.29
CA LEU A 48 -12.49 -8.00 21.78
C LEU A 48 -12.18 -8.31 23.26
N ARG A 49 -13.20 -8.56 24.08
CA ARG A 49 -13.02 -9.02 25.45
C ARG A 49 -12.32 -10.38 25.49
N GLN A 50 -12.70 -11.33 24.64
CA GLN A 50 -12.01 -12.63 24.56
C GLN A 50 -10.53 -12.46 24.17
N LEU A 51 -10.24 -11.62 23.17
CA LEU A 51 -8.86 -11.31 22.76
C LEU A 51 -8.04 -10.72 23.90
N ARG A 52 -8.63 -9.82 24.72
CA ARG A 52 -7.96 -9.21 25.88
C ARG A 52 -7.58 -10.21 26.97
N GLU A 53 -8.25 -11.35 27.02
CA GLU A 53 -7.95 -12.43 27.97
C GLU A 53 -6.85 -13.38 27.49
N LEU A 54 -6.43 -13.31 26.21
CA LEU A 54 -5.34 -14.11 25.68
C LEU A 54 -3.98 -13.50 26.04
N PRO A 55 -2.97 -14.32 26.36
CA PRO A 55 -1.61 -13.80 26.55
C PRO A 55 -1.06 -13.32 25.20
N ALA A 56 -0.21 -12.28 25.22
CA ALA A 56 0.31 -11.65 24.00
C ALA A 56 0.93 -12.64 23.00
N ARG A 57 1.62 -13.68 23.49
CA ARG A 57 2.21 -14.74 22.65
C ARG A 57 1.19 -15.54 21.84
N ASP A 58 -0.04 -15.66 22.35
CA ASP A 58 -1.11 -16.41 21.70
C ASP A 58 -1.80 -15.55 20.64
N LEU A 59 -1.82 -14.22 20.80
CA LEU A 59 -2.35 -13.29 19.80
C LEU A 59 -1.59 -13.38 18.47
N THR A 60 -0.27 -13.52 18.52
CA THR A 60 0.59 -13.65 17.33
C THR A 60 0.85 -15.10 16.90
N ARG A 61 0.19 -16.07 17.55
CA ARG A 61 0.40 -17.50 17.28
C ARG A 61 -0.22 -17.87 15.92
N ARG A 62 0.28 -18.98 15.34
CA ARG A 62 -0.22 -19.55 14.07
C ARG A 62 -0.28 -18.51 12.94
N SER A 63 0.79 -17.75 12.79
CA SER A 63 0.96 -16.79 11.69
C SER A 63 -0.12 -15.70 11.63
N GLY A 64 -0.75 -15.37 12.76
CA GLY A 64 -1.73 -14.28 12.83
C GLY A 64 -3.12 -14.61 12.30
N VAL A 65 -3.52 -15.87 12.38
CA VAL A 65 -4.87 -16.31 12.01
C VAL A 65 -6.00 -15.48 12.67
N LEU A 66 -5.80 -14.98 13.89
CA LEU A 66 -6.78 -14.10 14.55
C LEU A 66 -6.87 -12.71 13.88
N LEU A 67 -5.75 -12.18 13.35
CA LEU A 67 -5.73 -10.93 12.60
C LEU A 67 -6.46 -11.11 11.27
N VAL A 68 -6.18 -12.20 10.57
CA VAL A 68 -6.86 -12.54 9.30
C VAL A 68 -8.35 -12.73 9.53
N ALA A 69 -8.76 -13.49 10.55
CA ALA A 69 -10.16 -13.70 10.88
C ALA A 69 -10.88 -12.39 11.29
N ALA A 70 -10.20 -11.51 12.02
CA ALA A 70 -10.76 -10.19 12.33
C ALA A 70 -10.95 -9.31 11.08
N ALA A 71 -10.03 -9.41 10.12
CA ALA A 71 -10.09 -8.68 8.86
C ALA A 71 -11.21 -9.21 7.94
N GLU A 72 -11.33 -10.53 7.82
CA GLU A 72 -12.40 -11.23 7.09
C GLU A 72 -13.80 -10.78 7.56
N LYS A 73 -13.95 -10.51 8.86
CA LYS A 73 -15.22 -10.13 9.49
C LYS A 73 -15.42 -8.63 9.65
N GLY A 74 -14.50 -7.79 9.16
CA GLY A 74 -14.63 -6.34 9.30
C GLY A 74 -14.51 -5.81 10.75
N LEU A 75 -13.94 -6.59 11.67
CA LEU A 75 -13.96 -6.29 13.11
C LEU A 75 -12.88 -5.26 13.49
N ILE A 76 -13.09 -3.99 13.13
CA ILE A 76 -12.14 -2.89 13.35
C ILE A 76 -11.61 -2.81 14.80
N PRO A 77 -12.43 -2.93 15.87
CA PRO A 77 -11.92 -2.90 17.25
C PRO A 77 -10.95 -4.05 17.56
N CYS A 78 -11.22 -5.24 17.00
CA CYS A 78 -10.36 -6.41 17.13
C CYS A 78 -9.05 -6.20 16.35
N LEU A 79 -9.11 -5.70 15.12
CA LEU A 79 -7.93 -5.36 14.31
C LEU A 79 -7.04 -4.36 15.02
N ALA A 80 -7.61 -3.25 15.52
CA ALA A 80 -6.88 -2.23 16.26
C ALA A 80 -6.17 -2.80 17.48
N TYR A 81 -6.84 -3.67 18.24
CA TYR A 81 -6.23 -4.34 19.38
C TYR A 81 -5.10 -5.29 18.96
N LEU A 82 -5.32 -6.13 17.95
CA LEU A 82 -4.34 -7.11 17.48
C LEU A 82 -3.10 -6.45 16.88
N LEU A 83 -3.24 -5.38 16.08
CA LEU A 83 -2.11 -4.61 15.56
C LEU A 83 -1.32 -3.95 16.70
N LYS A 84 -2.01 -3.42 17.72
CA LYS A 84 -1.34 -2.80 18.88
C LYS A 84 -0.54 -3.80 19.72
N GLN A 85 -1.03 -5.04 19.87
CA GLN A 85 -0.32 -6.07 20.64
C GLN A 85 0.78 -6.76 19.83
N GLY A 86 0.56 -6.97 18.53
CA GLY A 86 1.53 -7.55 17.61
C GLY A 86 2.43 -6.50 16.99
N LYS A 87 3.29 -5.89 17.81
CA LYS A 87 4.20 -4.79 17.39
C LYS A 87 5.03 -5.12 16.14
N ASP A 88 5.28 -6.41 15.89
CA ASP A 88 6.10 -6.92 14.79
C ASP A 88 5.37 -8.02 13.99
N TRP A 89 4.13 -7.76 13.56
CA TRP A 89 3.47 -8.66 12.61
C TRP A 89 4.36 -8.86 11.37
N PRO A 90 4.60 -10.12 10.94
CA PRO A 90 5.23 -10.36 9.65
C PRO A 90 4.44 -9.65 8.56
N GLN A 91 5.12 -8.95 7.66
CA GLN A 91 4.47 -8.19 6.58
C GLN A 91 3.46 -9.06 5.81
N GLN A 92 3.84 -10.31 5.52
CA GLN A 92 2.98 -11.30 4.85
C GLN A 92 1.65 -11.54 5.59
N THR A 93 1.63 -11.54 6.93
CA THR A 93 0.41 -11.74 7.72
C THR A 93 -0.55 -10.56 7.58
N VAL A 94 -0.04 -9.33 7.56
CA VAL A 94 -0.87 -8.12 7.34
C VAL A 94 -1.39 -8.08 5.91
N GLU A 95 -0.55 -8.44 4.93
CA GLU A 95 -0.95 -8.56 3.53
C GLU A 95 -2.07 -9.58 3.33
N GLU A 96 -1.96 -10.75 3.97
CA GLU A 96 -2.97 -11.79 3.95
C GLU A 96 -4.28 -11.30 4.57
N ALA A 97 -4.21 -10.64 5.74
CA ALA A 97 -5.39 -10.06 6.39
C ALA A 97 -6.09 -9.01 5.50
N ALA A 98 -5.35 -8.12 4.84
CA ALA A 98 -5.93 -7.12 3.94
C ALA A 98 -6.57 -7.75 2.70
N VAL A 99 -5.97 -8.81 2.16
CA VAL A 99 -6.52 -9.55 1.02
C VAL A 99 -7.79 -10.31 1.41
N GLU A 100 -7.83 -10.94 2.59
CA GLU A 100 -9.06 -11.58 3.07
C GLU A 100 -10.16 -10.56 3.33
N ALA A 101 -9.86 -9.42 3.97
CA ALA A 101 -10.84 -8.33 4.10
C ALA A 101 -11.42 -7.92 2.74
N ALA A 102 -10.58 -7.76 1.71
CA ALA A 102 -11.04 -7.40 0.37
C ALA A 102 -11.95 -8.45 -0.27
N LYS A 103 -11.62 -9.75 -0.17
CA LYS A 103 -12.44 -10.87 -0.69
C LYS A 103 -13.82 -10.97 -0.02
N TYR A 104 -13.91 -10.52 1.22
CA TYR A 104 -15.15 -10.51 2.00
C TYR A 104 -15.81 -9.13 2.02
N GLU A 105 -15.40 -8.25 1.09
CA GLU A 105 -16.01 -6.93 0.86
C GLU A 105 -15.95 -6.00 2.09
N GLN A 106 -14.96 -6.21 2.98
CA GLN A 106 -14.76 -5.44 4.21
C GLN A 106 -13.89 -4.21 3.96
N SER A 107 -14.41 -3.22 3.22
CA SER A 107 -13.62 -2.08 2.74
C SER A 107 -12.96 -1.27 3.86
N ASP A 108 -13.71 -1.02 4.95
CA ASP A 108 -13.19 -0.36 6.15
C ASP A 108 -11.99 -1.09 6.76
N ALA A 109 -12.01 -2.42 6.78
CA ALA A 109 -10.91 -3.21 7.32
C ALA A 109 -9.67 -3.15 6.41
N VAL A 110 -9.85 -3.17 5.08
CA VAL A 110 -8.75 -2.95 4.12
C VAL A 110 -8.10 -1.60 4.34
N LEU A 111 -8.90 -0.52 4.37
CA LEU A 111 -8.39 0.83 4.58
C LEU A 111 -7.74 0.99 5.96
N PHE A 112 -8.32 0.40 7.00
CA PHE A 112 -7.76 0.43 8.35
C PHE A 112 -6.38 -0.20 8.39
N LEU A 113 -6.20 -1.38 7.77
CA LEU A 113 -4.92 -2.07 7.69
C LEU A 113 -3.89 -1.26 6.91
N LEU A 114 -4.26 -0.68 5.75
CA LEU A 114 -3.36 0.18 4.96
C LEU A 114 -2.94 1.45 5.71
N LYS A 115 -3.84 2.06 6.50
CA LYS A 115 -3.56 3.29 7.27
C LYS A 115 -2.71 3.04 8.52
N ASN A 116 -2.82 1.87 9.13
CA ASN A 116 -2.18 1.57 10.42
C ASN A 116 -0.94 0.67 10.30
N THR A 117 -0.51 0.38 9.08
CA THR A 117 0.70 -0.42 8.83
C THR A 117 1.56 0.22 7.75
N ASP A 118 2.87 0.27 7.97
CA ASP A 118 3.81 0.83 6.99
C ASP A 118 4.25 -0.21 5.93
N GLY A 119 3.90 -1.48 6.15
CA GLY A 119 4.44 -2.64 5.44
C GLY A 119 3.83 -2.93 4.07
N TRP A 120 2.83 -2.20 3.61
CA TRP A 120 2.27 -2.45 2.27
C TRP A 120 3.15 -1.85 1.17
N ASP A 121 3.18 -2.51 0.02
CA ASP A 121 3.88 -2.06 -1.18
C ASP A 121 2.93 -2.01 -2.39
N GLY A 122 3.47 -1.61 -3.54
CA GLY A 122 2.66 -1.52 -4.76
C GLY A 122 2.14 -2.88 -5.24
N LYS A 123 2.77 -4.01 -4.89
CA LYS A 123 2.24 -5.34 -5.24
C LYS A 123 1.00 -5.66 -4.44
N LEU A 124 1.01 -5.43 -3.13
CA LEU A 124 -0.19 -5.60 -2.31
C LEU A 124 -1.30 -4.68 -2.82
N PHE A 125 -0.99 -3.41 -3.06
CA PHE A 125 -2.00 -2.43 -3.49
C PHE A 125 -2.68 -2.84 -4.81
N GLN A 126 -1.89 -3.26 -5.81
CA GLN A 126 -2.41 -3.75 -7.09
C GLN A 126 -3.20 -5.06 -6.93
N LYS A 127 -2.78 -5.93 -6.00
CA LYS A 127 -3.54 -7.14 -5.67
C LYS A 127 -4.91 -6.78 -5.09
N LEU A 128 -5.00 -5.80 -4.19
CA LEU A 128 -6.28 -5.35 -3.62
C LEU A 128 -7.21 -4.76 -4.69
N LEU A 129 -6.68 -3.91 -5.58
CA LEU A 129 -7.45 -3.41 -6.74
C LEU A 129 -7.98 -4.54 -7.61
N SER A 130 -7.15 -5.55 -7.90
CA SER A 130 -7.57 -6.70 -8.72
C SER A 130 -8.65 -7.56 -8.05
N VAL A 131 -8.64 -7.68 -6.72
CA VAL A 131 -9.69 -8.37 -5.96
C VAL A 131 -10.99 -7.57 -6.05
N ALA A 132 -10.94 -6.26 -5.79
CA ALA A 132 -12.11 -5.38 -5.89
C ALA A 132 -12.74 -5.38 -7.29
N GLU A 133 -11.92 -5.31 -8.35
CA GLU A 133 -12.39 -5.34 -9.74
C GLU A 133 -13.02 -6.69 -10.10
N LYS A 134 -12.37 -7.80 -9.72
CA LYS A 134 -12.84 -9.16 -10.03
C LYS A 134 -14.19 -9.47 -9.35
N ASP A 135 -14.36 -9.02 -8.12
CA ASP A 135 -15.58 -9.26 -7.34
C ASP A 135 -16.64 -8.17 -7.59
N HIS A 136 -16.36 -7.21 -8.50
CA HIS A 136 -17.22 -6.06 -8.81
C HIS A 136 -17.57 -5.20 -7.58
N ASN A 137 -16.69 -5.15 -6.58
CA ASN A 137 -16.83 -4.29 -5.42
C ASN A 137 -16.37 -2.86 -5.77
N THR A 138 -17.30 -2.08 -6.32
CA THR A 138 -17.04 -0.69 -6.74
C THR A 138 -16.65 0.22 -5.58
N ASP A 139 -17.24 -0.01 -4.40
CA ASP A 139 -17.01 0.83 -3.22
C ASP A 139 -15.57 0.70 -2.73
N LEU A 140 -15.06 -0.54 -2.59
CA LEU A 140 -13.65 -0.78 -2.25
C LEU A 140 -12.70 -0.22 -3.32
N TYR A 141 -13.05 -0.37 -4.60
CA TYR A 141 -12.21 0.14 -5.69
C TYR A 141 -12.08 1.67 -5.62
N ASP A 142 -13.19 2.38 -5.45
CA ASP A 142 -13.22 3.83 -5.34
C ASP A 142 -12.49 4.33 -4.08
N GLU A 143 -12.65 3.62 -2.96
CA GLU A 143 -11.91 3.88 -1.71
C GLU A 143 -10.40 3.70 -1.86
N LEU A 144 -9.95 2.64 -2.54
CA LEU A 144 -8.54 2.41 -2.83
C LEU A 144 -7.98 3.50 -3.75
N GLU A 145 -8.69 3.87 -4.82
CA GLU A 145 -8.27 4.96 -5.71
C GLU A 145 -8.24 6.32 -4.99
N TYR A 146 -9.18 6.58 -4.08
CA TYR A 146 -9.13 7.76 -3.21
C TYR A 146 -7.91 7.73 -2.29
N PHE A 147 -7.67 6.61 -1.59
CA PHE A 147 -6.51 6.40 -0.73
C PHE A 147 -5.20 6.64 -1.48
N LYS A 148 -5.09 6.11 -2.71
CA LYS A 148 -3.94 6.32 -3.61
C LYS A 148 -3.75 7.79 -3.96
N LYS A 149 -4.82 8.52 -4.30
CA LYS A 149 -4.74 9.97 -4.58
C LYS A 149 -4.26 10.77 -3.38
N GLU A 150 -4.76 10.47 -2.18
CA GLU A 150 -4.32 11.15 -0.95
C GLU A 150 -2.82 10.94 -0.67
N HIS A 151 -2.33 9.70 -0.81
CA HIS A 151 -0.93 9.34 -0.54
C HIS A 151 0.05 9.78 -1.64
N LEU A 152 -0.40 9.75 -2.90
CA LEU A 152 0.35 10.34 -4.02
C LEU A 152 0.44 11.86 -3.86
N GLY A 153 -0.60 12.50 -3.33
CA GLY A 153 -0.75 13.94 -3.24
C GLY A 153 -1.34 14.53 -4.52
N LYS A 154 -2.03 15.67 -4.37
CA LYS A 154 -2.91 16.32 -5.38
C LYS A 154 -2.34 16.36 -6.80
N ASN A 155 -1.04 16.58 -6.92
CA ASN A 155 -0.38 16.86 -8.18
C ASN A 155 0.35 15.65 -8.78
N TRP A 156 0.26 14.47 -8.19
CA TRP A 156 0.98 13.29 -8.67
C TRP A 156 0.04 12.27 -9.31
N HIS A 157 0.47 11.73 -10.44
CA HIS A 157 -0.28 10.72 -11.18
C HIS A 157 0.65 9.64 -11.70
N ILE A 158 0.33 8.37 -11.45
CA ILE A 158 1.08 7.24 -11.99
C ILE A 158 0.49 6.87 -13.35
N ASN A 159 1.31 6.94 -14.38
CA ASN A 159 0.90 6.66 -15.76
C ASN A 159 1.12 5.18 -16.10
N SER A 160 2.17 4.57 -15.55
CA SER A 160 2.54 3.16 -15.72
C SER A 160 3.49 2.72 -14.60
N ASP A 161 3.88 1.45 -14.59
CA ASP A 161 4.84 0.92 -13.60
C ASP A 161 6.22 1.61 -13.61
N TYR A 162 6.55 2.31 -14.69
CA TYR A 162 7.85 2.97 -14.85
C TYR A 162 7.74 4.49 -15.04
N GLN A 163 6.52 5.05 -15.00
CA GLN A 163 6.29 6.45 -15.30
C GLN A 163 5.32 7.10 -14.31
N ILE A 164 5.76 8.23 -13.76
CA ILE A 164 4.95 9.07 -12.89
C ILE A 164 5.04 10.52 -13.36
N THR A 165 3.91 11.22 -13.28
CA THR A 165 3.75 12.60 -13.68
C THR A 165 3.47 13.47 -12.47
N ARG A 166 4.10 14.65 -12.45
CA ARG A 166 3.72 15.76 -11.59
C ARG A 166 3.03 16.83 -12.43
N LYS A 167 1.80 17.14 -12.08
CA LYS A 167 1.02 18.27 -12.59
C LYS A 167 1.31 19.53 -11.78
N GLU A 168 1.01 20.67 -12.35
CA GLU A 168 0.95 21.95 -11.64
C GLU A 168 -0.37 22.63 -11.98
N GLU A 169 -0.91 23.36 -11.01
CA GLU A 169 -2.08 24.20 -11.20
C GLU A 169 -1.57 25.63 -11.43
N ASP A 170 -2.06 26.25 -12.50
CA ASP A 170 -1.86 27.68 -12.73
C ASP A 170 -2.86 28.52 -11.92
N ASP A 171 -2.67 29.84 -11.87
CA ASP A 171 -3.54 30.80 -11.16
C ASP A 171 -5.00 30.74 -11.67
N ASP A 172 -5.19 30.32 -12.93
CA ASP A 172 -6.49 30.09 -13.56
C ASP A 172 -7.09 28.69 -13.29
N TYR A 173 -6.52 27.93 -12.35
CA TYR A 173 -6.95 26.57 -11.98
C TYR A 173 -6.88 25.53 -13.11
N TYR A 174 -6.16 25.82 -14.19
CA TYR A 174 -5.89 24.81 -15.22
C TYR A 174 -4.72 23.92 -14.80
N GLU A 175 -4.98 22.63 -14.61
CA GLU A 175 -3.94 21.63 -14.43
C GLU A 175 -3.18 21.41 -15.75
N TYR A 176 -1.84 21.53 -15.70
CA TYR A 176 -1.00 21.10 -16.81
C TYR A 176 0.10 20.15 -16.32
N ILE A 177 0.57 19.30 -17.23
CA ILE A 177 1.69 18.41 -16.94
C ILE A 177 2.95 19.28 -16.83
N LYS A 178 3.55 19.35 -15.65
CA LYS A 178 4.83 20.05 -15.46
C LYS A 178 6.00 19.14 -15.72
N THR A 179 5.94 17.91 -15.21
CA THR A 179 7.11 17.02 -15.19
C THR A 179 6.68 15.56 -15.32
N VAL A 180 7.31 14.83 -16.24
CA VAL A 180 7.16 13.38 -16.39
C VAL A 180 8.49 12.72 -16.07
N PHE A 181 8.49 11.80 -15.10
CA PHE A 181 9.64 11.00 -14.73
C PHE A 181 9.48 9.60 -15.33
N ASN A 182 10.41 9.20 -16.20
CA ASN A 182 10.43 7.86 -16.79
C ASN A 182 11.65 7.09 -16.24
N PHE A 183 11.40 6.17 -15.31
CA PHE A 183 12.43 5.39 -14.63
C PHE A 183 12.99 4.25 -15.47
N ALA A 184 12.25 3.75 -16.46
CA ALA A 184 12.77 2.74 -17.39
C ALA A 184 13.79 3.34 -18.36
N ALA A 185 13.57 4.58 -18.80
CA ALA A 185 14.43 5.27 -19.75
C ALA A 185 15.38 6.29 -19.10
N CYS A 186 15.34 6.44 -17.77
CA CYS A 186 16.19 7.33 -16.98
C CYS A 186 16.19 8.80 -17.44
N TYR A 187 15.02 9.34 -17.84
CA TYR A 187 14.90 10.74 -18.23
C TYR A 187 13.73 11.45 -17.55
N VAL A 188 13.88 12.76 -17.37
CA VAL A 188 12.84 13.70 -16.99
C VAL A 188 12.44 14.53 -18.19
N ARG A 189 11.13 14.60 -18.47
CA ARG A 189 10.58 15.55 -19.43
C ARG A 189 9.86 16.66 -18.69
N THR A 190 10.29 17.90 -18.87
CA THR A 190 9.65 19.09 -18.31
C THR A 190 8.92 19.83 -19.42
N ILE A 191 7.65 20.12 -19.19
CA ILE A 191 6.81 20.88 -20.11
C ILE A 191 6.54 22.22 -19.44
N ILE A 192 7.00 23.30 -20.06
CA ILE A 192 6.81 24.66 -19.61
C ILE A 192 5.81 25.30 -20.58
N ARG A 193 4.68 25.74 -20.04
CA ARG A 193 3.72 26.53 -20.81
C ARG A 193 4.08 27.99 -20.68
N ASP A 194 4.24 28.68 -21.81
CA ASP A 194 4.30 30.13 -21.85
C ASP A 194 2.86 30.63 -22.00
N THR A 195 2.32 31.25 -20.95
CA THR A 195 0.95 31.76 -20.91
C THR A 195 0.74 32.91 -21.88
N ASP A 196 1.77 33.72 -22.11
CA ASP A 196 1.68 34.93 -22.92
C ASP A 196 1.72 34.61 -24.42
N LEU A 197 2.42 33.53 -24.79
CA LEU A 197 2.64 33.15 -26.18
C LEU A 197 1.76 31.98 -26.65
N GLU A 198 0.97 31.37 -25.76
CA GLU A 198 0.26 30.10 -26.00
C GLU A 198 1.18 28.96 -26.49
N THR A 199 2.50 29.10 -26.32
CA THR A 199 3.48 28.10 -26.75
C THR A 199 3.86 27.15 -25.62
N GLN A 200 4.14 25.90 -25.97
CA GLN A 200 4.69 24.91 -25.03
C GLN A 200 6.15 24.62 -25.36
N HIS A 201 7.01 24.77 -24.36
CA HIS A 201 8.41 24.37 -24.43
C HIS A 201 8.58 23.02 -23.74
N VAL A 202 9.00 22.01 -24.50
CA VAL A 202 9.31 20.69 -23.97
C VAL A 202 10.82 20.54 -23.89
N SER A 203 11.32 20.22 -22.71
CA SER A 203 12.71 19.83 -22.50
C SER A 203 12.79 18.42 -21.97
N GLU A 204 13.76 17.64 -22.46
CA GLU A 204 14.03 16.29 -22.01
C GLU A 204 15.48 16.24 -21.53
N ARG A 205 15.70 15.65 -20.35
CA ARG A 205 17.02 15.54 -19.72
C ARG A 205 17.20 14.17 -19.12
N ASP A 206 18.40 13.62 -19.25
CA ASP A 206 18.80 12.44 -18.48
C ASP A 206 18.73 12.76 -16.97
N PHE A 207 18.38 11.77 -16.14
CA PHE A 207 18.40 11.91 -14.67
C PHE A 207 19.72 12.46 -14.13
N ARG A 208 20.85 12.17 -14.79
CA ARG A 208 22.20 12.69 -14.45
C ARG A 208 22.36 14.19 -14.63
N ASP A 209 21.60 14.77 -15.56
CA ASP A 209 21.67 16.18 -15.91
C ASP A 209 20.51 16.98 -15.32
N PHE A 210 19.56 16.28 -14.71
CA PHE A 210 18.49 16.89 -13.93
C PHE A 210 19.05 17.34 -12.57
N GLN A 211 18.86 18.63 -12.25
CA GLN A 211 19.54 19.25 -11.10
C GLN A 211 18.97 18.83 -9.74
N SER A 212 17.75 18.27 -9.69
CA SER A 212 17.05 17.98 -8.44
C SER A 212 16.93 16.47 -8.17
N ASP A 213 17.96 15.90 -7.54
CA ASP A 213 17.96 14.49 -7.10
C ASP A 213 16.80 14.20 -6.14
N GLY A 214 16.45 15.19 -5.31
CA GLY A 214 15.36 15.09 -4.35
C GLY A 214 14.02 14.87 -5.05
N GLU A 215 13.74 15.58 -6.15
CA GLU A 215 12.50 15.39 -6.89
C GLU A 215 12.42 14.01 -7.55
N ILE A 216 13.52 13.49 -8.12
CA ILE A 216 13.53 12.15 -8.70
C ILE A 216 13.30 11.09 -7.61
N THR A 217 13.92 11.26 -6.44
CA THR A 217 13.75 10.34 -5.31
C THR A 217 12.30 10.33 -4.80
N ILE A 218 11.71 11.51 -4.62
CA ILE A 218 10.29 11.66 -4.23
C ILE A 218 9.38 11.00 -5.27
N ALA A 219 9.64 11.24 -6.57
CA ALA A 219 8.87 10.63 -7.66
C ALA A 219 8.98 9.09 -7.62
N TYR A 220 10.18 8.56 -7.39
CA TYR A 220 10.41 7.13 -7.32
C TYR A 220 9.73 6.48 -6.11
N ASP A 221 9.86 7.07 -4.93
CA ASP A 221 9.24 6.54 -3.71
C ASP A 221 7.72 6.48 -3.86
N LYS A 222 7.12 7.51 -4.47
CA LYS A 222 5.70 7.53 -4.82
C LYS A 222 5.34 6.45 -5.84
N LEU A 223 6.10 6.32 -6.92
CA LEU A 223 5.87 5.28 -7.94
C LEU A 223 5.95 3.88 -7.33
N LYS A 224 7.02 3.59 -6.57
CA LYS A 224 7.28 2.29 -5.95
C LYS A 224 6.17 1.87 -4.99
N LYS A 225 5.53 2.82 -4.31
CA LYS A 225 4.49 2.54 -3.33
C LYS A 225 3.19 2.01 -3.97
N PHE A 226 2.95 2.25 -5.26
CA PHE A 226 1.69 1.88 -5.95
C PHE A 226 1.88 1.09 -7.25
N SER A 227 3.11 0.98 -7.76
CA SER A 227 3.46 0.16 -8.93
C SER A 227 3.72 -1.29 -8.52
N SER A 228 3.23 -2.23 -9.34
CA SER A 228 3.45 -3.67 -9.08
C SER A 228 4.91 -4.09 -9.32
N ASN A 229 5.58 -3.43 -10.27
CA ASN A 229 6.92 -3.79 -10.72
C ASN A 229 7.72 -2.54 -11.17
N PRO A 230 8.02 -1.61 -10.24
CA PRO A 230 8.80 -0.43 -10.57
C PRO A 230 10.23 -0.83 -10.99
N PRO A 231 10.82 -0.19 -12.02
CA PRO A 231 12.23 -0.38 -12.36
C PRO A 231 13.13 -0.06 -11.18
N GLU A 232 14.22 -0.78 -10.99
CA GLU A 232 15.16 -0.49 -9.91
C GLU A 232 15.83 0.88 -10.10
N TYR A 233 15.54 1.84 -9.22
CA TYR A 233 16.24 3.12 -9.16
C TYR A 233 17.22 3.13 -7.99
N ARG A 234 18.52 3.33 -8.28
CA ARG A 234 19.59 3.37 -7.28
C ARG A 234 20.17 4.78 -7.07
N GLY A 235 19.58 5.80 -7.69
CA GLY A 235 20.06 7.18 -7.68
C GLY A 235 20.48 7.65 -9.07
N LYS A 236 20.69 8.96 -9.23
CA LYS A 236 21.05 9.56 -10.52
C LYS A 236 22.39 9.07 -11.11
N ASP A 237 23.33 8.68 -10.24
CA ASP A 237 24.72 8.38 -10.63
C ASP A 237 25.02 6.88 -10.76
N THR A 238 24.02 6.01 -10.61
CA THR A 238 24.30 4.58 -10.49
C THR A 238 24.48 3.90 -11.84
N GLY A 239 25.70 3.41 -12.07
CA GLY A 239 25.98 2.34 -13.04
C GLY A 239 27.00 2.65 -14.12
N GLN A 240 27.41 3.90 -14.34
CA GLN A 240 28.47 4.22 -15.31
C GLN A 240 29.39 5.32 -14.79
N ASN A 241 30.70 5.04 -14.87
CA ASN A 241 31.86 5.91 -14.64
C ASN A 241 31.63 7.18 -13.82
N ILE A 242 32.17 7.17 -12.60
CA ILE A 242 32.39 8.36 -11.76
C ILE A 242 32.81 9.52 -12.66
N ARG A 243 32.02 10.60 -12.71
CA ARG A 243 32.40 11.82 -13.41
C ARG A 243 33.77 12.22 -12.90
N ARG A 244 34.80 12.14 -13.75
CA ARG A 244 36.08 12.82 -13.48
C ARG A 244 35.76 14.32 -13.50
N ILE A 245 35.48 14.87 -12.32
CA ILE A 245 35.40 16.31 -12.15
C ILE A 245 36.82 16.83 -12.41
N HIS A 246 37.06 17.29 -13.64
CA HIS A 246 38.25 18.08 -13.92
C HIS A 246 38.08 19.39 -13.15
N LYS A 247 38.68 19.46 -11.96
CA LYS A 247 38.91 20.74 -11.27
C LYS A 247 39.65 21.62 -12.27
N ARG A 248 38.97 22.65 -12.79
CA ARG A 248 39.69 23.76 -13.42
C ARG A 248 40.54 24.38 -12.32
N GLU A 249 41.85 24.23 -12.43
CA GLU A 249 42.78 25.03 -11.65
C GLU A 249 42.44 26.49 -11.96
N THR A 250 41.84 27.17 -11.01
CA THR A 250 41.69 28.62 -11.05
C THR A 250 43.11 29.18 -10.98
N GLY A 251 43.67 29.48 -12.15
CA GLY A 251 44.93 30.18 -12.27
C GLY A 251 44.87 31.43 -11.41
N ARG A 252 45.66 31.44 -10.33
CA ARG A 252 46.02 32.66 -9.61
C ARG A 252 46.75 33.53 -10.62
N GLY A 253 46.06 34.54 -11.14
CA GLY A 253 46.71 35.66 -11.81
C GLY A 253 47.64 36.33 -10.82
N LEU A 254 48.92 36.37 -11.18
CA LEU A 254 49.93 37.26 -10.61
C LEU A 254 49.72 38.68 -11.13
#